data_AF-B4QA01-F1
#
_entry.id   AF-B4QA01-F1
#
_cell.length_a   1.000
_cell.length_b   1.000
_cell.length_c   1.000
_cell.angle_alpha   90.00
_cell.angle_beta   90.00
_cell.angle_gamma   90.00
#
_symmetry.space_group_name_H-M   'P 1'
#
loop_
_entity.id
_entity.type
_entity.pdbx_description
1 polymer ?
#
loop_
_entity_poly.entity_id
_entity_poly.type
_entity_poly.pdbx_seq_one_letter_code
_entity_poly.pdbx_strand_id
1 'polypeptide(L)'
;MPEGYTKATAWLQIHSLLNSINHMLIFLVAVFFFILARSLEFKDTAMHMFMTGTGFHVLIAQAMMSHSKVNPLTRWLSHRNKSRFHAILQIVGGSMVLLGSLGKFSSKEVHFNTWHGRVGGAASFFLRGQHCGWFRQLLPAQARPESDASIGASLPP
;
A
#
# COMPACT_ATOMS: atom_id res chain seq x y z
N MET A 1 -17.67 19.24 32.62
CA MET A 1 -17.46 18.36 31.46
C MET A 1 -16.50 17.25 31.88
N PRO A 2 -16.82 15.96 31.66
CA PRO A 2 -15.99 14.88 32.17
C PRO A 2 -14.62 14.86 31.48
N GLU A 3 -13.54 14.86 32.26
CA GLU A 3 -12.15 14.93 31.76
C GLU A 3 -11.80 13.85 30.71
N GLY A 4 -12.50 12.71 30.75
CA GLY A 4 -12.34 11.64 29.76
C GLY A 4 -12.76 12.05 28.34
N TYR A 5 -13.72 12.96 28.19
CA TYR A 5 -14.16 13.48 26.89
C TYR A 5 -13.09 14.38 26.24
N THR A 6 -12.40 15.18 27.05
CA THR A 6 -11.34 16.10 26.60
C THR A 6 -10.10 15.36 26.15
N LYS A 7 -9.71 14.28 26.85
CA LYS A 7 -8.57 13.43 26.45
C LYS A 7 -8.85 12.68 25.14
N ALA A 8 -10.07 12.16 24.97
CA ALA A 8 -10.48 11.48 23.75
C ALA A 8 -10.51 12.42 22.53
N THR A 9 -10.98 13.66 22.71
CA THR A 9 -10.97 14.68 21.65
C THR A 9 -9.55 15.18 21.32
N ALA A 10 -8.69 15.39 22.32
CA ALA A 10 -7.28 15.74 22.11
C ALA A 10 -6.51 14.65 21.35
N TRP A 11 -6.74 13.37 21.69
CA TRP A 11 -6.12 12.23 21.00
C TRP A 11 -6.52 12.16 19.53
N LEU A 12 -7.79 12.39 19.22
CA LEU A 12 -8.29 12.43 17.85
C LEU A 12 -7.67 13.58 17.04
N GLN A 13 -7.51 14.76 17.65
CA GLN A 13 -6.87 15.91 17.02
C GLN A 13 -5.39 15.64 16.70
N ILE A 14 -4.65 15.04 17.65
CA ILE A 14 -3.25 14.64 17.44
C ILE A 14 -3.14 13.62 16.30
N HIS A 15 -4.00 12.59 16.29
CA HIS A 15 -4.03 11.61 15.20
C HIS A 15 -4.32 12.25 13.84
N SER A 16 -5.23 13.22 13.78
CA SER A 16 -5.54 13.95 12.55
C SER A 16 -4.34 14.77 12.06
N LEU A 17 -3.66 15.46 12.97
CA LEU A 17 -2.48 16.27 12.64
C LEU A 17 -1.32 15.41 12.12
N LEU A 18 -1.01 14.31 12.82
CA LEU A 18 0.02 13.36 12.40
C LEU A 18 -0.29 12.75 11.03
N ASN A 19 -1.56 12.43 10.77
CA ASN A 19 -1.98 11.90 9.48
C ASN A 19 -1.76 12.93 8.35
N SER A 20 -2.09 14.20 8.58
CA SER A 20 -1.84 15.28 7.62
C SER A 20 -0.35 15.52 7.38
N ILE A 21 0.47 15.52 8.44
CA ILE A 21 1.93 15.66 8.35
C ILE A 21 2.52 14.51 7.52
N ASN A 22 2.07 13.27 7.73
CA ASN A 22 2.53 12.13 6.95
C ASN A 22 2.19 12.27 5.46
N HIS A 23 1.00 12.74 5.11
CA HIS A 23 0.66 13.00 3.71
C HIS A 23 1.55 14.09 3.09
N MET A 24 1.85 15.15 3.83
CA MET A 24 2.76 16.21 3.38
C MET A 24 4.19 15.69 3.18
N LEU A 25 4.69 14.85 4.10
CA LEU A 25 6.01 14.21 3.99
C LEU A 25 6.09 13.29 2.78
N ILE A 26 5.07 12.46 2.54
CA ILE A 26 4.99 11.59 1.37
C ILE A 26 5.03 12.42 0.07
N PHE A 27 4.30 13.55 0.02
CA PHE A 27 4.32 14.45 -1.13
C PHE A 27 5.69 15.11 -1.33
N LEU A 28 6.32 15.56 -0.24
CA LEU A 28 7.66 16.16 -0.28
C LEU A 28 8.71 15.17 -0.80
N VAL A 29 8.66 13.92 -0.33
CA VAL A 29 9.52 12.84 -0.82
C VAL A 29 9.28 12.56 -2.30
N ALA A 30 8.03 12.61 -2.77
CA ALA A 30 7.71 12.46 -4.19
C ALA A 30 8.35 13.56 -5.05
N VAL A 31 8.24 14.82 -4.61
CA VAL A 31 8.86 15.97 -5.29
C VAL A 31 10.39 15.83 -5.31
N PHE A 32 10.99 15.39 -4.20
CA PHE A 32 12.43 15.15 -4.12
C PHE A 32 12.89 14.11 -5.14
N PHE A 33 12.22 12.95 -5.23
CA PHE A 33 12.57 11.92 -6.23
C PHE A 33 12.37 12.41 -7.66
N PHE A 34 11.35 13.23 -7.92
CA PHE A 34 11.11 13.81 -9.25
C PHE A 34 12.22 14.79 -9.66
N ILE A 35 12.62 15.68 -8.76
CA ILE A 35 13.73 16.63 -8.99
C ILE A 35 15.04 15.87 -9.21
N LEU A 36 15.31 14.85 -8.39
CA LEU A 36 16.53 14.04 -8.50
C LEU A 36 16.56 13.28 -9.84
N ALA A 37 15.45 12.67 -10.25
CA ALA A 37 15.34 12.01 -11.55
C ALA A 37 15.59 12.97 -12.72
N ARG A 38 15.04 14.19 -12.63
CA ARG A 38 15.23 15.23 -13.65
C ARG A 38 16.68 15.72 -13.73
N SER A 39 17.35 15.83 -12.58
CA SER A 39 18.75 16.26 -12.46
C SER A 39 19.74 15.22 -12.99
N LEU A 40 19.38 13.93 -13.02
CA LEU A 40 20.24 12.85 -13.53
C LEU A 40 19.93 12.46 -14.99
N GLU A 41 19.13 13.27 -15.71
CA GLU A 41 18.77 13.06 -17.12
C GLU A 41 18.22 11.65 -17.42
N PHE A 42 17.53 11.04 -16.47
CA PHE A 42 16.93 9.71 -16.65
C PHE A 42 17.91 8.61 -17.11
N LYS A 43 19.19 8.68 -16.75
CA LYS A 43 20.13 7.54 -16.91
C LYS A 43 19.54 6.27 -16.29
N ASP A 44 19.91 5.08 -16.75
CA ASP A 44 19.35 3.78 -16.28
C ASP A 44 19.21 3.65 -14.76
N THR A 45 20.19 4.14 -14.01
CA THR A 45 20.16 4.13 -12.54
C THR A 45 19.14 5.12 -11.96
N ALA A 46 18.98 6.29 -12.58
CA ALA A 46 18.01 7.30 -12.18
C ALA A 46 16.57 6.85 -12.49
N MET A 47 16.34 6.18 -13.62
CA MET A 47 15.02 5.61 -13.94
C MET A 47 14.64 4.48 -12.97
N HIS A 48 15.59 3.59 -12.63
CA HIS A 48 15.41 2.59 -11.57
C HIS A 48 15.03 3.24 -10.23
N MET A 49 15.79 4.25 -9.79
CA MET A 49 15.53 4.96 -8.53
C MET A 49 14.18 5.68 -8.57
N PHE A 50 13.82 6.31 -9.67
CA PHE A 50 12.55 7.01 -9.80
C PHE A 50 11.36 6.05 -9.71
N MET A 51 11.40 4.95 -10.46
CA MET A 51 10.31 3.97 -10.49
C MET A 51 10.19 3.21 -9.15
N THR A 52 11.31 2.73 -8.60
CA THR A 52 11.30 1.99 -7.33
C THR A 52 11.09 2.91 -6.12
N GLY A 53 11.69 4.09 -6.11
CA GLY A 53 11.56 5.10 -5.07
C GLY A 53 10.13 5.63 -4.98
N THR A 54 9.56 6.08 -6.10
CA THR A 54 8.17 6.58 -6.15
C THR A 54 7.18 5.44 -5.86
N GLY A 55 7.40 4.24 -6.40
CA GLY A 55 6.55 3.09 -6.13
C GLY A 55 6.50 2.71 -4.66
N PHE A 56 7.67 2.56 -4.01
CA PHE A 56 7.75 2.08 -2.64
C PHE A 56 7.48 3.16 -1.58
N HIS A 57 7.97 4.39 -1.78
CA HIS A 57 7.86 5.44 -0.76
C HIS A 57 6.61 6.30 -0.93
N VAL A 58 6.10 6.46 -2.15
CA VAL A 58 4.96 7.35 -2.41
C VAL A 58 3.68 6.54 -2.53
N LEU A 59 3.62 5.61 -3.48
CA LEU A 59 2.38 4.90 -3.77
C LEU A 59 2.00 3.89 -2.67
N ILE A 60 2.95 3.11 -2.17
CA ILE A 60 2.68 2.16 -1.07
C ILE A 60 2.40 2.90 0.24
N ALA A 61 3.15 3.98 0.56
CA ALA A 61 2.86 4.77 1.77
C ALA A 61 1.48 5.43 1.70
N GLN A 62 1.10 5.96 0.54
CA GLN A 62 -0.24 6.52 0.31
C GLN A 62 -1.33 5.45 0.38
N ALA A 63 -1.05 4.22 -0.09
CA ALA A 63 -1.95 3.07 0.06
C ALA A 63 -2.19 2.74 1.54
N MET A 64 -1.14 2.69 2.37
CA MET A 64 -1.27 2.45 3.82
C MET A 64 -2.08 3.55 4.50
N MET A 65 -1.82 4.81 4.15
CA MET A 65 -2.53 5.98 4.70
C MET A 65 -4.00 6.05 4.27
N SER A 66 -4.41 5.39 3.18
CA SER A 66 -5.82 5.33 2.75
C SER A 66 -6.74 4.58 3.71
N HIS A 67 -6.18 3.75 4.60
CA HIS A 67 -6.90 3.02 5.64
C HIS A 67 -7.10 3.82 6.94
N SER A 68 -6.47 5.00 7.07
CA SER A 68 -6.63 5.86 8.24
C SER A 68 -8.08 6.38 8.37
N LYS A 69 -8.73 6.08 9.51
CA LYS A 69 -10.10 6.54 9.84
C LYS A 69 -10.22 8.06 10.00
N VAL A 70 -9.12 8.74 10.30
CA VAL A 70 -9.06 10.18 10.63
C VAL A 70 -8.54 11.01 9.44
N ASN A 71 -8.77 10.54 8.21
CA ASN A 71 -8.30 11.21 7.02
C ASN A 71 -9.42 12.11 6.46
N PRO A 72 -9.25 13.45 6.38
CA PRO A 72 -10.29 14.36 5.91
C PRO A 72 -10.74 14.05 4.47
N LEU A 73 -9.85 13.47 3.65
CA LEU A 73 -10.12 13.10 2.25
C LEU A 73 -10.98 11.83 2.10
N THR A 74 -10.84 10.86 3.00
CA THR A 74 -11.46 9.52 2.90
C THR A 74 -12.57 9.28 3.93
N ARG A 75 -12.87 10.27 4.78
CA ARG A 75 -13.94 10.20 5.80
C ARG A 75 -15.31 9.85 5.20
N TRP A 76 -15.56 10.24 3.95
CA TRP A 76 -16.81 10.03 3.22
C TRP A 76 -16.87 8.71 2.42
N LEU A 77 -15.77 7.97 2.34
CA LEU A 77 -15.70 6.73 1.56
C LEU A 77 -16.00 5.50 2.43
N SER A 78 -16.92 4.66 1.94
CA SER A 78 -17.23 3.36 2.54
C SER A 78 -15.98 2.48 2.66
N HIS A 79 -15.95 1.61 3.67
CA HIS A 79 -14.84 0.70 3.95
C HIS A 79 -14.43 -0.13 2.72
N ARG A 80 -15.40 -0.52 1.87
CA ARG A 80 -15.13 -1.22 0.61
C ARG A 80 -14.38 -0.36 -0.41
N ASN A 81 -14.68 0.94 -0.50
CA ASN A 81 -14.00 1.84 -1.43
C ASN A 81 -12.58 2.15 -0.95
N LYS A 82 -12.37 2.29 0.37
CA LYS A 82 -11.01 2.43 0.96
C LYS A 82 -10.13 1.23 0.65
N SER A 83 -10.67 0.04 0.82
CA SER A 83 -10.02 -1.22 0.46
C SER A 83 -9.66 -1.30 -1.03
N ARG A 84 -10.55 -0.86 -1.93
CA ARG A 84 -10.24 -0.77 -3.38
C ARG A 84 -9.15 0.25 -3.70
N PHE A 85 -9.20 1.45 -3.12
CA PHE A 85 -8.17 2.47 -3.30
C PHE A 85 -6.80 2.00 -2.81
N HIS A 86 -6.76 1.36 -1.64
CA HIS A 86 -5.55 0.73 -1.13
C HIS A 86 -5.00 -0.30 -2.13
N ALA A 87 -5.85 -1.21 -2.61
CA ALA A 87 -5.44 -2.25 -3.54
C ALA A 87 -4.91 -1.69 -4.86
N ILE A 88 -5.58 -0.70 -5.45
CA ILE A 88 -5.15 -0.05 -6.70
C ILE A 88 -3.78 0.60 -6.50
N LEU A 89 -3.60 1.39 -5.43
CA LEU A 89 -2.33 2.05 -5.15
C LEU A 89 -1.20 1.04 -4.89
N GLN A 90 -1.50 -0.07 -4.21
CA GLN A 90 -0.53 -1.14 -3.98
C GLN A 90 -0.12 -1.81 -5.29
N ILE A 91 -1.07 -2.09 -6.21
CA ILE A 91 -0.81 -2.73 -7.51
C ILE A 91 0.01 -1.81 -8.41
N VAL A 92 -0.37 -0.54 -8.51
CA VAL A 92 0.37 0.44 -9.31
C VAL A 92 1.78 0.62 -8.73
N GLY A 93 1.90 0.82 -7.41
CA GLY A 93 3.19 0.94 -6.73
C GLY A 93 4.08 -0.29 -6.90
N GLY A 94 3.51 -1.49 -6.73
CA GLY A 94 4.22 -2.75 -6.90
C GLY A 94 4.68 -2.99 -8.33
N SER A 95 3.84 -2.68 -9.32
CA SER A 95 4.22 -2.78 -10.74
C SER A 95 5.38 -1.85 -11.10
N MET A 96 5.40 -0.62 -10.58
CA MET A 96 6.50 0.32 -10.78
C MET A 96 7.81 -0.18 -10.15
N VAL A 97 7.75 -0.75 -8.94
CA VAL A 97 8.93 -1.33 -8.27
C VAL A 97 9.49 -2.52 -9.07
N LEU A 98 8.61 -3.38 -9.58
CA LEU A 98 9.00 -4.53 -10.40
C LEU A 98 9.63 -4.09 -11.72
N LEU A 99 9.00 -3.19 -12.45
CA LEU A 99 9.51 -2.67 -13.73
C LEU A 99 10.83 -1.92 -13.54
N GLY A 100 10.96 -1.09 -12.50
CA GLY A 100 12.21 -0.41 -12.18
C GLY A 100 13.34 -1.39 -11.85
N SER A 101 13.04 -2.46 -11.11
CA SER A 101 14.02 -3.51 -10.76
C SER A 101 14.43 -4.33 -11.98
N LEU A 102 13.48 -4.71 -12.84
CA LEU A 102 13.73 -5.43 -14.10
C LEU A 102 14.59 -4.59 -15.06
N GLY A 103 14.30 -3.29 -15.20
CA GLY A 103 15.11 -2.39 -16.00
C GLY A 103 16.58 -2.38 -15.54
N LYS A 104 16.81 -2.32 -14.22
CA LYS A 104 18.18 -2.36 -13.69
C LYS A 104 18.86 -3.73 -13.80
N PHE A 105 18.08 -4.80 -13.79
CA PHE A 105 18.56 -6.15 -14.03
C PHE A 105 19.03 -6.30 -15.49
N SER A 106 18.24 -5.81 -16.45
CA SER A 106 18.60 -5.87 -17.87
C SER A 106 19.87 -5.08 -18.22
N SER A 107 20.15 -3.98 -17.51
CA SER A 107 21.31 -3.11 -17.79
C SER A 107 22.59 -3.49 -17.01
N LYS A 108 22.62 -4.62 -16.30
CA LYS A 108 23.80 -5.06 -15.53
C LYS A 108 24.15 -6.51 -15.84
N GLU A 109 25.43 -6.80 -16.06
CA GLU A 109 25.92 -8.17 -16.32
C GLU A 109 26.18 -8.97 -15.02
N VAL A 110 26.41 -8.28 -13.90
CA VAL A 110 26.61 -8.91 -12.58
C VAL A 110 25.45 -8.55 -11.66
N HIS A 111 24.67 -9.56 -11.27
CA HIS A 111 23.49 -9.40 -10.43
C HIS A 111 23.78 -9.69 -8.95
N PHE A 112 23.02 -9.06 -8.04
CA PHE A 112 23.00 -9.36 -6.60
C PHE A 112 24.32 -9.22 -5.80
N ASN A 113 25.34 -8.57 -6.34
CA ASN A 113 26.62 -8.40 -5.64
C ASN A 113 26.56 -7.38 -4.46
N THR A 114 25.45 -6.64 -4.34
CA THR A 114 25.25 -5.66 -3.26
C THR A 114 24.13 -6.08 -2.32
N TRP A 115 24.24 -5.71 -1.04
CA TRP A 115 23.17 -5.85 -0.05
C TRP A 115 21.85 -5.24 -0.52
N HIS A 116 21.91 -4.08 -1.16
CA HIS A 116 20.75 -3.42 -1.77
C HIS A 116 20.04 -4.30 -2.80
N GLY A 117 20.78 -4.99 -3.68
CA GLY A 117 20.20 -5.90 -4.67
C GLY A 117 19.53 -7.11 -4.03
N ARG A 118 20.13 -7.71 -3.00
CA ARG A 118 19.59 -8.90 -2.31
C ARG A 118 18.31 -8.57 -1.53
N VAL A 119 18.34 -7.48 -0.75
CA VAL A 119 17.19 -7.05 0.05
C VAL A 119 16.07 -6.50 -0.85
N GLY A 120 16.41 -5.69 -1.87
CA GLY A 120 15.43 -5.16 -2.82
C GLY A 120 14.77 -6.24 -3.68
N GLY A 121 15.54 -7.27 -4.07
CA GLY A 121 15.00 -8.46 -4.72
C GLY A 121 14.00 -9.19 -3.84
N ALA A 122 14.37 -9.52 -2.60
CA ALA A 122 13.49 -10.17 -1.64
C ALA A 122 12.19 -9.37 -1.40
N ALA A 123 12.30 -8.05 -1.20
CA ALA A 123 11.15 -7.17 -1.02
C ALA A 123 10.18 -7.21 -2.21
N SER A 124 10.70 -7.29 -3.43
CA SER A 124 9.89 -7.38 -4.65
C SER A 124 9.10 -8.70 -4.73
N PHE A 125 9.68 -9.81 -4.26
CA PHE A 125 8.98 -11.10 -4.15
C PHE A 125 7.88 -11.07 -3.08
N PHE A 126 8.15 -10.49 -1.91
CA PHE A 126 7.14 -10.34 -0.86
C PHE A 126 5.96 -9.48 -1.31
N LEU A 127 6.20 -8.41 -2.07
CA LEU A 127 5.14 -7.59 -2.64
C LEU A 127 4.23 -8.39 -3.57
N ARG A 128 4.82 -9.24 -4.43
CA ARG A 128 4.06 -10.14 -5.30
C ARG A 128 3.21 -11.12 -4.51
N GLY A 129 3.74 -11.66 -3.40
CA GLY A 129 2.97 -12.50 -2.47
C GLY A 129 1.78 -11.77 -1.84
N GLN A 130 1.95 -10.51 -1.45
CA GLN A 130 0.86 -9.68 -0.92
C GLN A 130 -0.25 -9.41 -1.95
N HIS A 131 0.09 -9.28 -3.24
CA HIS A 131 -0.92 -9.18 -4.31
C HIS A 131 -1.81 -10.43 -4.40
N CYS A 132 -1.24 -11.63 -4.24
CA CYS A 132 -2.02 -12.87 -4.21
C CYS A 132 -2.93 -12.98 -2.97
N GLY A 133 -2.47 -12.47 -1.81
CA GLY A 133 -3.28 -12.39 -0.60
C GLY A 133 -4.52 -11.48 -0.74
N TRP A 134 -4.41 -10.41 -1.54
CA TRP A 134 -5.51 -9.50 -1.84
C TRP A 134 -6.60 -10.10 -2.74
N PHE A 135 -6.23 -10.95 -3.70
CA PHE A 135 -7.21 -11.66 -4.53
C PHE A 135 -8.14 -12.53 -3.67
N ARG A 136 -7.62 -13.06 -2.55
CA ARG A 136 -8.38 -13.82 -1.55
C ARG A 136 -9.27 -12.94 -0.66
N GLN A 137 -8.94 -11.67 -0.42
CA GLN A 137 -9.78 -10.73 0.35
C GLN A 137 -10.89 -10.05 -0.49
N LEU A 138 -10.71 -9.99 -1.82
CA LEU A 138 -11.73 -9.51 -2.76
C LEU A 138 -12.62 -10.61 -3.34
N LEU A 139 -12.20 -11.88 -3.25
CA LEU A 139 -13.10 -13.01 -3.44
C LEU A 139 -14.18 -12.88 -2.37
N PRO A 140 -15.44 -12.61 -2.77
CA PRO A 140 -16.50 -12.53 -1.80
C PRO A 140 -16.59 -13.89 -1.11
N ALA A 141 -17.03 -13.89 0.14
CA ALA A 141 -17.45 -15.07 0.87
C ALA A 141 -18.69 -15.74 0.22
N GLN A 142 -18.64 -16.01 -1.09
CA GLN A 142 -19.65 -16.71 -1.90
C GLN A 142 -19.36 -18.21 -1.98
N ALA A 143 -18.39 -18.71 -1.20
CA ALA A 143 -18.12 -20.13 -1.06
C ALA A 143 -18.05 -20.49 0.43
N ARG A 144 -19.09 -20.15 1.20
CA ARG A 144 -19.47 -21.03 2.30
C ARG A 144 -20.64 -21.85 1.73
N PRO A 145 -20.44 -23.13 1.37
CA PRO A 145 -21.56 -23.96 0.94
C PRO A 145 -22.61 -23.95 2.05
N GLU A 146 -23.86 -23.64 1.70
CA GLU A 146 -25.03 -23.83 2.55
C GLU A 146 -25.32 -25.33 2.75
N SER A 147 -24.38 -26.09 3.34
CA SER A 147 -24.65 -27.49 3.70
C SER A 147 -25.36 -27.64 5.05
N ASP A 148 -25.44 -26.58 5.85
CA ASP A 148 -25.83 -26.71 7.27
C ASP A 148 -27.27 -26.24 7.55
N ALA A 149 -28.10 -26.07 6.51
CA ALA A 149 -29.49 -25.61 6.64
C ALA A 149 -30.55 -26.71 6.49
N SER A 150 -30.19 -27.99 6.35
CA SER A 150 -31.17 -29.08 6.12
C SER A 150 -31.22 -30.19 7.18
N ILE A 151 -30.42 -30.14 8.25
CA ILE A 151 -30.49 -31.11 9.35
C ILE A 151 -31.09 -30.43 10.59
N GLY A 152 -32.40 -30.22 10.58
CA GLY A 152 -33.10 -29.64 11.73
C GLY A 152 -34.63 -29.65 11.67
N ALA A 153 -35.23 -30.28 10.66
CA ALA A 153 -36.68 -30.38 10.53
C ALA A 153 -37.10 -31.85 10.32
N SER A 154 -37.06 -32.64 11.40
CA SER A 154 -37.90 -33.85 11.53
C SER A 154 -38.17 -34.15 13.00
N LEU A 155 -39.23 -33.54 13.54
CA LEU A 155 -40.21 -34.26 14.37
C LEU A 155 -40.99 -35.19 13.41
N PRO A 156 -41.64 -36.32 13.80
CA PRO A 156 -42.35 -36.59 15.08
C PRO A 156 -42.25 -38.11 15.49
N PRO A 157 -43.15 -38.72 16.30
CA PRO A 157 -44.21 -38.22 17.19
C PRO A 157 -43.94 -38.35 18.69
#